data_AF-A0AB39TWZ4-F1
#
_entry.id   AF-A0AB39TWZ4-F1
#
_cell.length_a   1.000
_cell.length_b   1.000
_cell.length_c   1.000
_cell.angle_alpha   90.00
_cell.angle_beta   90.00
_cell.angle_gamma   90.00
#
_symmetry.space_group_name_H-M   'P 1'
#
loop_
_entity.id
_entity.type
_entity.pdbx_description
1 polymer ?
#
loop_
_entity_poly.entity_id
_entity_poly.type
_entity_poly.pdbx_seq_one_letter_code
_entity_poly.pdbx_strand_id
1 'polypeptide(L)'
;MVRPYTITRGRTAPERDDLTLITVLTTNGEAADAALARGSRSGPRALQPEHRQILDRCRRPAAVAELAAALDLPVSVTKILLGDLVAQGLLTARAPLAVARAAGDGRAGTGGGAGRGAAGLDHGLLSAVRDGLRRL
;
A
#
# COMPACT_ATOMS: atom_id res chain seq x y z
N MET A 1 -20.89 18.19 5.16
CA MET A 1 -20.78 16.92 4.41
C MET A 1 -20.06 17.20 3.10
N VAL A 2 -18.81 16.78 2.98
CA VAL A 2 -18.01 16.94 1.75
C VAL A 2 -18.39 15.80 0.80
N ARG A 3 -18.63 16.07 -0.49
CA ARG A 3 -19.00 15.00 -1.43
C ARG A 3 -17.75 14.14 -1.73
N PRO A 4 -17.83 12.80 -1.73
CA PRO A 4 -16.68 11.93 -1.98
C PRO A 4 -15.88 12.28 -3.26
N TYR A 5 -16.54 12.83 -4.27
CA TYR A 5 -15.96 13.22 -5.56
C TYR A 5 -14.99 14.41 -5.53
N THR A 6 -15.03 15.25 -4.49
CA THR A 6 -14.07 16.35 -4.34
C THR A 6 -12.74 15.87 -3.75
N ILE A 7 -12.76 14.76 -2.99
CA ILE A 7 -11.57 14.19 -2.32
C ILE A 7 -10.64 13.53 -3.34
N THR A 8 -11.20 12.90 -4.37
CA THR A 8 -10.44 12.25 -5.44
C THR A 8 -10.05 13.20 -6.57
N ARG A 9 -10.44 14.49 -6.50
CA ARG A 9 -10.27 15.49 -7.57
C ARG A 9 -10.85 15.03 -8.92
N GLY A 10 -12.01 14.38 -8.90
CA GLY A 10 -12.69 13.89 -10.12
C GLY A 10 -12.26 12.51 -10.61
N ARG A 11 -11.31 11.83 -9.94
CA ARG A 11 -10.94 10.44 -10.26
C ARG A 11 -12.00 9.47 -9.74
N THR A 12 -12.47 8.57 -10.60
CA THR A 12 -13.55 7.60 -10.30
C THR A 12 -13.06 6.17 -10.10
N ALA A 13 -11.80 5.87 -10.44
CA ALA A 13 -11.20 4.55 -10.28
C ALA A 13 -9.77 4.66 -9.71
N PRO A 14 -9.34 3.69 -8.89
CA PRO A 14 -7.94 3.60 -8.45
C PRO A 14 -7.04 3.27 -9.64
N GLU A 15 -5.89 3.96 -9.77
CA GLU A 15 -4.87 3.61 -10.77
C GLU A 15 -4.16 2.28 -10.47
N ARG A 16 -4.19 1.86 -9.20
CA ARG A 16 -3.59 0.61 -8.71
C ARG A 16 -4.68 -0.39 -8.32
N ASP A 17 -4.80 -1.46 -9.09
CA ASP A 17 -5.74 -2.55 -8.80
C ASP A 17 -5.13 -3.64 -7.90
N ASP A 18 -3.82 -3.58 -7.66
CA ASP A 18 -3.10 -4.54 -6.82
C ASP A 18 -3.27 -4.31 -5.31
N LEU A 19 -3.83 -3.15 -4.91
CA LEU A 19 -4.17 -2.86 -3.54
C LEU A 19 -5.44 -3.63 -3.13
N THR A 20 -5.27 -4.74 -2.42
CA THR A 20 -6.39 -5.50 -1.84
C THR A 20 -6.72 -5.01 -0.42
N LEU A 21 -7.90 -5.37 0.11
CA LEU A 21 -8.32 -4.96 1.46
C LEU A 21 -7.33 -5.35 2.57
N ILE A 22 -6.64 -6.46 2.36
CA ILE A 22 -5.66 -7.04 3.28
C ILE A 22 -4.22 -6.59 2.97
N THR A 23 -4.02 -5.70 2.01
CA THR A 23 -2.71 -5.11 1.73
C THR A 23 -2.30 -4.21 2.89
N VAL A 24 -1.10 -4.43 3.42
CA VAL A 24 -0.58 -3.69 4.56
C VAL A 24 0.30 -2.55 4.06
N LEU A 25 0.07 -1.35 4.60
CA LEU A 25 0.79 -0.13 4.23
C LEU A 25 1.63 0.36 5.40
N THR A 26 2.77 0.96 5.08
CA THR A 26 3.67 1.56 6.07
C THR A 26 4.27 2.85 5.51
N THR A 27 4.34 3.87 6.36
CA THR A 27 4.90 5.17 6.03
C THR A 27 6.41 5.09 5.87
N ASN A 28 6.91 5.67 4.79
CA ASN A 28 8.34 5.95 4.63
C ASN A 28 8.67 7.23 5.42
N GLY A 29 9.22 7.08 6.62
CA GLY A 29 9.35 8.17 7.59
C GLY A 29 10.05 9.41 7.04
N GLU A 30 11.27 9.25 6.52
CA GLU A 30 12.08 10.37 6.02
C GLU A 30 11.40 11.12 4.87
N ALA A 31 10.85 10.38 3.90
CA ALA A 31 10.16 10.96 2.76
C ALA A 31 8.86 11.67 3.16
N ALA A 32 8.10 11.08 4.08
CA ALA A 32 6.86 11.64 4.62
C ALA A 32 7.11 12.91 5.43
N ASP A 33 8.13 12.92 6.29
CA ASP A 33 8.50 14.08 7.10
C ASP A 33 8.93 15.26 6.20
N ALA A 34 9.74 14.98 5.17
CA ALA A 34 10.10 15.98 4.17
C ALA A 34 8.89 16.47 3.34
N ALA A 35 7.90 15.62 3.07
CA ALA A 35 6.68 16.01 2.37
C ALA A 35 5.75 16.87 3.26
N LEU A 36 5.62 16.52 4.54
CA LEU A 36 4.83 17.25 5.53
C LEU A 36 5.43 18.63 5.81
N ALA A 37 6.75 18.73 5.96
CA ALA A 37 7.46 20.00 6.13
C ALA A 37 7.28 20.94 4.93
N ARG A 38 7.18 20.40 3.70
CA ARG A 38 6.89 21.19 2.49
C ARG A 38 5.40 21.52 2.31
N GLY A 39 4.52 20.89 3.10
CA GLY A 39 3.09 20.76 2.88
C GLY A 39 2.22 21.99 3.11
N SER A 40 2.78 23.21 3.11
CA SER A 40 2.01 24.47 3.16
C SER A 40 1.97 25.22 1.82
N ARG A 41 2.66 24.70 0.77
CA ARG A 41 2.64 25.35 -0.55
C ARG A 41 1.47 24.82 -1.38
N SER A 42 0.42 25.63 -1.46
CA SER A 42 -0.78 25.39 -2.28
C SER A 42 -0.38 25.13 -3.72
N GLY A 43 -0.38 23.85 -4.12
CA GLY A 43 0.00 23.38 -5.43
C GLY A 43 -0.65 22.04 -5.70
N PRO A 44 -0.68 21.57 -6.96
CA PRO A 44 -1.34 20.32 -7.34
C PRO A 44 -0.75 19.08 -6.64
N ARG A 45 0.44 19.20 -6.04
CA ARG A 45 1.10 18.12 -5.28
C ARG A 45 1.02 18.28 -3.75
N ALA A 46 0.22 19.24 -3.26
CA ALA A 46 0.02 19.45 -1.83
C ALA A 46 -0.73 18.26 -1.20
N LEU A 47 -0.29 17.86 -0.01
CA LEU A 47 -0.95 16.81 0.76
C LEU A 47 -2.31 17.30 1.27
N GLN A 48 -3.34 16.50 0.99
CA GLN A 48 -4.68 16.69 1.52
C GLN A 48 -4.72 16.31 3.01
N PRO A 49 -5.68 16.81 3.81
CA PRO A 49 -5.80 16.41 5.21
C PRO A 49 -5.91 14.88 5.37
N GLU A 50 -6.63 14.20 4.47
CA GLU A 50 -6.76 12.75 4.44
C GLU A 50 -5.40 12.07 4.18
N HIS A 51 -4.57 12.64 3.30
CA HIS A 51 -3.21 12.14 3.07
C HIS A 51 -2.35 12.23 4.33
N ARG A 52 -2.43 13.33 5.08
CA ARG A 52 -1.68 13.48 6.34
C ARG A 52 -2.15 12.47 7.38
N GLN A 53 -3.47 12.28 7.49
CA GLN A 53 -4.05 11.31 8.42
C GLN A 53 -3.65 9.87 8.08
N ILE A 54 -3.60 9.53 6.80
CA ILE A 54 -3.08 8.23 6.35
C ILE A 54 -1.61 8.06 6.75
N LEU A 55 -0.75 9.05 6.48
CA LEU A 55 0.68 8.96 6.79
C LEU A 55 0.96 8.81 8.29
N ASP A 56 0.16 9.47 9.12
CA ASP A 56 0.24 9.35 10.58
C ASP A 56 -0.17 7.95 11.05
N ARG A 57 -1.33 7.44 10.58
CA ARG A 57 -1.80 6.10 10.93
C ARG A 57 -0.87 5.00 10.44
N CYS A 58 -0.30 5.14 9.25
CA CYS A 58 0.64 4.19 8.66
C CYS A 58 2.06 4.28 9.25
N ARG A 59 2.33 5.12 10.27
CA ARG A 59 3.58 5.01 11.07
C ARG A 59 3.70 3.64 11.73
N ARG A 60 2.57 2.97 11.96
CA ARG A 60 2.49 1.54 12.25
C ARG A 60 1.87 0.82 11.05
N PRO A 61 2.24 -0.45 10.78
CA PRO A 61 1.65 -1.20 9.68
C PRO A 61 0.12 -1.29 9.83
N ALA A 62 -0.63 -0.92 8.80
CA ALA A 62 -2.10 -0.93 8.79
C ALA A 62 -2.65 -1.43 7.44
N ALA A 63 -3.73 -2.21 7.47
CA ALA A 63 -4.36 -2.71 6.26
C ALA A 63 -5.26 -1.66 5.57
N VAL A 64 -5.49 -1.80 4.26
CA VAL A 64 -6.40 -0.94 3.49
C VAL A 64 -7.79 -0.88 4.12
N ALA A 65 -8.33 -2.01 4.59
CA ALA A 65 -9.65 -2.07 5.23
C ALA A 65 -9.69 -1.22 6.52
N GLU A 66 -8.64 -1.30 7.35
CA GLU A 66 -8.53 -0.52 8.58
C GLU A 66 -8.47 0.98 8.27
N LEU A 67 -7.71 1.36 7.25
CA LEU A 67 -7.62 2.76 6.82
C LEU A 67 -8.95 3.28 6.28
N ALA A 68 -9.68 2.49 5.49
CA ALA A 68 -11.00 2.89 4.99
C ALA A 68 -11.98 3.13 6.15
N ALA A 69 -12.02 2.21 7.11
CA ALA A 69 -12.86 2.35 8.30
C ALA A 69 -12.44 3.54 9.18
N ALA A 70 -11.14 3.75 9.36
CA ALA A 70 -10.62 4.82 10.22
C ALA A 70 -10.78 6.23 9.63
N LEU A 71 -10.88 6.33 8.30
CA LEU A 71 -11.13 7.58 7.58
C LEU A 71 -12.63 7.82 7.33
N ASP A 72 -13.49 6.82 7.59
CA ASP A 72 -14.91 6.82 7.21
C ASP A 72 -15.12 7.11 5.71
N LEU A 73 -14.27 6.49 4.87
CA LEU A 73 -14.29 6.66 3.42
C LEU A 73 -14.60 5.33 2.70
N PRO A 74 -15.28 5.38 1.54
CA PRO A 74 -15.41 4.20 0.69
C PRO A 74 -14.04 3.64 0.31
N VAL A 75 -13.92 2.31 0.30
CA VAL A 75 -12.67 1.61 -0.04
C VAL A 75 -12.08 2.07 -1.37
N SER A 76 -12.92 2.33 -2.39
CA SER A 76 -12.47 2.82 -3.70
C SER A 76 -11.78 4.19 -3.61
N VAL A 77 -12.32 5.11 -2.80
CA VAL A 77 -11.72 6.42 -2.53
C VAL A 77 -10.43 6.27 -1.75
N THR A 78 -10.42 5.44 -0.71
CA THR A 78 -9.20 5.16 0.07
C THR A 78 -8.09 4.63 -0.83
N LYS A 79 -8.37 3.65 -1.70
CA LYS A 79 -7.38 3.11 -2.65
C LYS A 79 -6.81 4.17 -3.59
N ILE A 80 -7.60 5.14 -4.03
CA ILE A 80 -7.11 6.27 -4.85
C ILE A 80 -6.07 7.09 -4.05
N LEU A 81 -6.40 7.48 -2.83
CA LEU A 81 -5.51 8.26 -1.96
C LEU A 81 -4.23 7.49 -1.61
N LEU A 82 -4.35 6.18 -1.38
CA LEU A 82 -3.22 5.29 -1.13
C LEU A 82 -2.32 5.15 -2.36
N GLY A 83 -2.91 5.01 -3.55
CA GLY A 83 -2.19 5.02 -4.81
C GLY A 83 -1.35 6.28 -4.99
N ASP A 84 -1.93 7.45 -4.70
CA ASP A 84 -1.23 8.74 -4.78
C ASP A 84 -0.01 8.80 -3.86
N LEU A 85 -0.13 8.29 -2.63
CA LEU A 85 0.95 8.29 -1.65
C LEU A 85 2.04 7.27 -1.97
N VAL A 86 1.67 6.10 -2.51
CA VAL A 86 2.65 5.11 -2.98
C VAL A 86 3.39 5.61 -4.22
N ALA A 87 2.70 6.22 -5.18
CA ALA A 87 3.32 6.81 -6.37
C ALA A 87 4.30 7.95 -6.00
N GLN A 88 4.06 8.64 -4.89
CA GLN A 88 4.96 9.65 -4.34
C GLN A 88 6.10 9.08 -3.48
N GLY A 89 6.14 7.76 -3.25
CA GLY A 89 7.15 7.10 -2.41
C GLY A 89 6.98 7.37 -0.91
N LEU A 90 5.82 7.87 -0.48
CA LEU A 90 5.52 8.21 0.92
C LEU A 90 4.96 7.00 1.69
N LEU A 91 4.38 6.03 0.97
CA LEU A 91 3.93 4.75 1.51
C LEU A 91 4.58 3.59 0.76
N THR A 92 4.86 2.53 1.50
CA THR A 92 5.21 1.22 0.96
C THR A 92 4.03 0.27 1.15
N ALA A 93 3.62 -0.41 0.09
CA ALA A 93 2.58 -1.42 0.12
C ALA A 93 3.19 -2.83 0.14
N ARG A 94 2.72 -3.67 1.06
CA ARG A 94 3.06 -5.09 1.14
C ARG A 94 1.81 -5.92 0.90
N ALA A 95 1.74 -6.55 -0.27
CA ALA A 95 0.69 -7.51 -0.56
C ALA A 95 0.86 -8.75 0.33
N PRO A 96 -0.23 -9.38 0.79
CA PRO A 96 -0.15 -10.66 1.49
C PRO A 96 0.43 -11.73 0.58
N LEU A 97 1.25 -12.62 1.14
CA LEU A 97 1.98 -13.64 0.37
C LEU A 97 1.07 -14.52 -0.51
N ALA A 98 -0.19 -14.72 -0.13
CA ALA A 98 -1.19 -15.43 -0.94
C ALA A 98 -1.57 -14.66 -2.22
N VAL A 99 -1.73 -13.34 -2.13
CA VAL A 99 -2.02 -12.47 -3.29
C VAL A 99 -0.78 -12.32 -4.17
N ALA A 100 0.40 -12.18 -3.57
CA ALA A 100 1.66 -12.08 -4.31
C ALA A 100 1.94 -13.31 -5.18
N ARG A 101 1.56 -14.51 -4.73
CA ARG A 101 1.68 -15.76 -5.51
C ARG A 101 0.69 -15.80 -6.67
N ALA A 102 -0.58 -15.45 -6.44
CA ALA A 102 -1.59 -15.42 -7.50
C ALA A 102 -1.27 -14.37 -8.59
N ALA A 103 -0.68 -13.22 -8.23
CA ALA A 103 -0.23 -12.22 -9.19
C ALA A 103 0.98 -12.69 -10.03
N GLY A 104 1.81 -13.60 -9.49
CA GLY A 104 2.93 -14.23 -10.20
C GLY A 104 2.52 -15.30 -11.21
N ASP A 105 1.31 -15.86 -11.09
CA ASP A 105 0.83 -16.97 -11.93
C ASP A 105 0.07 -16.53 -13.21
N GLY A 106 -0.05 -15.21 -13.46
CA GLY A 106 -0.88 -14.66 -14.53
C GLY A 106 -0.25 -14.54 -15.94
N ARG A 107 1.02 -14.93 -16.15
CA ARG A 107 1.67 -14.86 -17.48
C ARG A 107 2.66 -16.00 -17.75
N ALA A 108 2.18 -17.25 -17.76
CA ALA A 108 2.92 -18.36 -18.36
C ALA A 108 2.04 -19.12 -19.36
N GLY A 109 1.74 -18.46 -20.48
CA GLY A 109 1.32 -19.14 -21.70
C GLY A 109 2.53 -19.62 -22.49
N THR A 110 2.58 -20.94 -22.73
CA THR A 110 3.29 -21.67 -23.79
C THR A 110 4.83 -21.75 -23.77
N GLY A 111 5.34 -22.95 -23.47
CA GLY A 111 6.72 -23.38 -23.79
C GLY A 111 7.21 -24.50 -22.86
N GLY A 112 7.30 -25.73 -23.38
CA GLY A 112 7.60 -26.93 -22.60
C GLY A 112 9.06 -27.13 -22.18
N GLY A 113 9.27 -28.15 -21.36
CA GLY A 113 10.57 -28.81 -21.22
C GLY A 113 11.18 -28.83 -19.81
N ALA A 114 11.11 -30.02 -19.19
CA ALA A 114 12.16 -30.62 -18.37
C ALA A 114 12.73 -29.83 -17.16
N GLY A 115 12.26 -30.23 -15.98
CA GLY A 115 13.08 -30.55 -14.81
C GLY A 115 14.01 -29.47 -14.23
N ARG A 116 13.63 -28.89 -13.09
CA ARG A 116 14.56 -28.62 -11.98
C ARG A 116 13.86 -28.19 -10.70
N GLY A 117 14.09 -28.98 -9.65
CA GLY A 117 14.26 -28.57 -8.26
C GLY A 117 13.23 -27.62 -7.65
N ALA A 118 12.37 -28.18 -6.80
CA ALA A 118 11.63 -27.44 -5.78
C ALA A 118 12.60 -26.57 -4.96
N ALA A 119 12.62 -25.26 -5.24
CA ALA A 119 13.24 -24.26 -4.40
C ALA A 119 12.43 -24.20 -3.09
N GLY A 120 12.97 -24.83 -2.06
CA GLY A 120 12.41 -24.81 -0.72
C GLY A 120 12.18 -23.38 -0.27
N LEU A 121 11.00 -23.12 0.29
CA LEU A 121 10.78 -21.91 1.07
C LEU A 121 11.79 -21.93 2.22
N ASP A 122 12.83 -21.10 2.12
CA ASP A 122 13.94 -21.06 3.07
C ASP A 122 13.41 -20.88 4.50
N HIS A 123 13.36 -21.98 5.25
CA HIS A 123 12.75 -22.01 6.58
C HIS A 123 13.52 -21.12 7.56
N GLY A 124 14.82 -20.89 7.30
CA GLY A 124 15.66 -19.95 8.04
C GLY A 124 15.31 -18.48 7.84
N LEU A 125 14.85 -18.09 6.65
CA LEU A 125 14.39 -16.73 6.38
C LEU A 125 13.05 -16.47 7.09
N LEU A 126 12.17 -17.47 7.09
CA LEU A 126 10.89 -17.40 7.79
C LEU A 126 11.05 -17.33 9.32
N SER A 127 12.01 -18.07 9.90
CA SER A 127 12.31 -17.96 11.32
C SER A 127 12.93 -16.62 11.68
N ALA A 128 13.85 -16.09 10.85
CA ALA A 128 14.46 -14.79 11.07
C ALA A 128 13.42 -13.65 11.03
N VAL A 129 12.49 -13.69 10.08
CA VAL A 129 11.38 -12.71 10.00
C VAL A 129 10.45 -12.84 11.21
N ARG A 130 10.10 -14.06 11.62
CA ARG A 130 9.23 -14.29 12.79
C ARG A 130 9.88 -13.83 14.10
N ASP A 131 11.18 -14.05 14.26
CA ASP A 131 11.91 -13.66 15.47
C ASP A 131 12.18 -12.16 15.53
N GLY A 132 12.25 -11.48 14.37
CA GLY A 132 12.27 -10.01 14.31
C GLY A 132 10.93 -9.39 14.71
N LEU A 133 9.80 -10.01 14.34
CA LEU A 133 8.46 -9.53 14.67
C LEU A 133 8.06 -9.74 16.14
N ARG A 134 8.72 -10.67 16.86
CA ARG A 134 8.47 -10.95 18.29
C ARG A 134 9.30 -10.09 19.25
N ARG A 135 10.23 -9.28 18.74
CA ARG A 135 11.10 -8.39 19.53
C ARG A 135 10.65 -6.92 19.52
N LEU A 136 9.47 -6.65 18.95
CA LEU A 136 8.73 -5.40 19.06
C LEU A 136 7.56 -5.60 20.02
#